data_AF-F7JIA5-F1
#
_entry.id   AF-F7JIA5-F1
#
_cell.length_a   1.000
_cell.length_b   1.000
_cell.length_c   1.000
_cell.angle_alpha   90.00
_cell.angle_beta   90.00
_cell.angle_gamma   90.00
#
_symmetry.space_group_name_H-M   'P 1'
#
loop_
_entity.id
_entity.type
_entity.pdbx_description
1 polymer ?
#
loop_
_entity_poly.entity_id
_entity_poly.type
_entity_poly.pdbx_seq_one_letter_code
_entity_poly.pdbx_strand_id
1 'polypeptide(L)'
;MRKKNKGAIRETSGLAKVLIYIPLILLSILIIVPVFWVFMASIKENSEFYRNPWALPEGFYFQNFIDAWESANMGSYMLNSVL
;
A
#
# COMPACT_ATOMS: atom_id res chain seq x y z
N MET A 1 49.12 -7.03 21.80
CA MET A 1 47.96 -6.50 21.03
C MET A 1 46.76 -7.41 21.22
N ARG A 2 45.74 -6.96 21.98
CA ARG A 2 44.54 -7.74 22.33
C ARG A 2 43.55 -7.68 21.15
N LYS A 3 43.38 -8.79 20.41
CA LYS A 3 42.36 -8.88 19.35
C LYS A 3 40.98 -8.64 19.97
N LYS A 4 40.36 -7.50 19.67
CA LYS A 4 38.95 -7.24 20.01
C LYS A 4 38.12 -8.33 19.32
N ASN A 5 37.51 -9.22 20.11
CA ASN A 5 36.40 -10.04 19.65
C ASN A 5 35.29 -9.08 19.19
N LYS A 6 35.22 -8.84 17.88
CA LYS A 6 34.03 -8.28 17.26
C LYS A 6 32.94 -9.33 17.53
N GLY A 7 31.94 -8.97 18.33
CA GLY A 7 30.83 -9.86 18.66
C GLY A 7 30.30 -10.46 17.37
N ALA A 8 30.45 -11.77 17.21
CA ALA A 8 30.06 -12.47 15.99
C ALA A 8 28.56 -12.27 15.81
N ILE A 9 28.17 -11.52 14.78
CA ILE A 9 26.79 -11.53 14.31
C ILE A 9 26.55 -12.99 13.90
N ARG A 10 25.64 -13.67 14.60
CA ARG A 10 25.28 -15.05 14.27
C ARG A 10 24.65 -15.02 12.88
N GLU A 11 25.39 -15.48 11.88
CA GLU A 11 24.85 -15.75 10.55
C GLU A 11 23.67 -16.72 10.71
N THR A 12 22.46 -16.25 10.44
CA THR A 12 21.27 -17.08 10.49
C THR A 12 21.36 -18.14 9.39
N SER A 13 21.06 -19.40 9.74
CA SER A 13 21.09 -20.50 8.77
C SER A 13 20.13 -20.22 7.62
N GLY A 14 20.40 -20.78 6.42
CA GLY A 14 19.53 -20.58 5.25
C GLY A 14 18.07 -20.92 5.53
N LEU A 15 17.81 -21.97 6.32
CA LEU A 15 16.48 -22.35 6.77
C LEU A 15 15.82 -21.28 7.66
N ALA A 16 16.57 -20.71 8.60
CA ALA A 16 16.07 -19.63 9.46
C ALA A 16 15.72 -18.38 8.64
N LYS A 17 16.52 -18.05 7.63
CA LYS A 17 16.19 -16.96 6.69
C LYS A 17 14.87 -17.22 5.98
N VAL A 18 14.68 -18.40 5.38
CA VAL A 18 13.43 -18.75 4.69
C VAL A 18 12.21 -18.63 5.62
N LEU A 19 12.30 -19.15 6.84
CA LEU A 19 11.22 -19.07 7.84
C LEU A 19 10.89 -17.62 8.27
N ILE A 20 11.86 -16.70 8.21
CA ILE A 20 11.65 -15.28 8.50
C ILE A 20 11.10 -14.54 7.27
N TYR A 21 11.64 -14.79 6.08
CA TYR A 21 11.27 -14.02 4.89
C TYR A 21 9.90 -14.38 4.33
N ILE A 22 9.45 -15.63 4.45
CA ILE A 22 8.10 -16.03 3.99
C ILE A 22 6.99 -15.17 4.62
N PRO A 23 6.84 -15.08 5.95
CA PRO A 23 5.79 -14.27 6.56
C PRO A 23 5.96 -12.78 6.26
N LEU A 24 7.19 -12.28 6.11
CA LEU A 24 7.44 -10.88 5.72
C LEU A 24 6.96 -10.58 4.29
N ILE A 25 7.22 -11.48 3.34
CA ILE A 25 6.75 -11.35 1.96
C ILE A 25 5.22 -11.43 1.93
N LEU A 26 4.62 -12.37 2.66
CA LEU A 26 3.16 -12.49 2.76
C LEU A 26 2.55 -11.22 3.36
N LEU A 27 3.11 -10.70 4.44
CA LEU A 27 2.67 -9.44 5.05
C LEU A 27 2.78 -8.28 4.06
N SER A 28 3.88 -8.21 3.30
CA SER A 28 4.09 -7.18 2.29
C SER A 28 3.03 -7.26 1.18
N ILE A 29 2.73 -8.45 0.67
CA ILE A 29 1.67 -8.67 -0.33
C ILE A 29 0.30 -8.27 0.23
N LEU A 30 0.01 -8.67 1.47
CA LEU A 30 -1.26 -8.35 2.14
C LEU A 30 -1.48 -6.84 2.32
N ILE A 31 -0.42 -6.03 2.37
CA ILE A 31 -0.51 -4.58 2.44
C ILE A 31 -0.54 -3.96 1.05
N ILE A 32 0.39 -4.34 0.17
CA ILE A 32 0.58 -3.70 -1.14
C ILE A 32 -0.64 -3.94 -2.05
N VAL A 33 -1.17 -5.15 -2.08
CA VAL A 33 -2.29 -5.51 -2.97
C VAL A 33 -3.53 -4.64 -2.71
N PRO A 34 -4.08 -4.54 -1.48
CA PRO A 34 -5.26 -3.70 -1.25
C PRO A 34 -4.97 -2.21 -1.43
N VAL A 35 -3.79 -1.72 -1.05
CA VAL A 35 -3.44 -0.30 -1.26
C VAL A 35 -3.40 0.02 -2.75
N PHE A 36 -2.75 -0.83 -3.54
CA PHE A 36 -2.69 -0.68 -4.99
C PHE A 36 -4.08 -0.79 -5.62
N TRP A 37 -4.92 -1.70 -5.11
CA TRP A 37 -6.29 -1.87 -5.58
C TRP A 37 -7.17 -0.65 -5.31
N VAL A 38 -7.10 -0.06 -4.11
CA VAL A 38 -7.83 1.17 -3.77
C VAL A 38 -7.35 2.35 -4.61
N PHE A 39 -6.04 2.44 -4.87
CA PHE A 39 -5.49 3.45 -5.77
C PHE A 39 -6.01 3.28 -7.21
N MET A 40 -6.05 2.05 -7.73
CA MET A 40 -6.66 1.80 -9.05
C MET A 40 -8.15 2.16 -9.04
N ALA A 41 -8.87 1.81 -7.98
CA ALA A 41 -10.29 2.12 -7.88
C ALA A 41 -10.57 3.63 -7.88
N SER A 42 -9.72 4.45 -7.25
CA SER A 42 -9.94 5.90 -7.17
C SER A 42 -9.80 6.63 -8.50
N ILE A 43 -9.12 6.03 -9.49
CA ILE A 43 -8.89 6.61 -10.82
C ILE A 43 -9.83 6.06 -11.90
N LYS A 44 -10.77 5.18 -11.54
CA LYS A 44 -11.74 4.57 -12.47
C LYS A 44 -13.07 5.30 -12.48
N GLU A 45 -13.79 5.20 -13.60
CA GLU A 45 -15.20 5.58 -13.62
C GLU A 45 -16.05 4.62 -12.78
N ASN A 46 -17.15 5.11 -12.20
CA ASN A 46 -18.08 4.29 -11.44
C ASN A 46 -18.61 3.11 -12.28
N SER A 47 -18.96 3.36 -13.54
CA SER A 47 -19.44 2.34 -14.49
C SER A 47 -18.42 1.21 -14.69
N GLU A 48 -17.13 1.56 -14.80
CA GLU A 48 -16.02 0.62 -14.93
C GLU A 48 -15.83 -0.19 -13.66
N PHE A 49 -15.80 0.49 -12.51
CA PHE A 49 -15.64 -0.14 -11.20
C PHE A 49 -16.76 -1.15 -10.90
N TYR A 50 -18.02 -0.79 -11.17
CA TYR A 50 -19.17 -1.68 -10.92
C TYR A 50 -19.22 -2.86 -11.91
N ARG A 51 -18.68 -2.72 -13.12
CA ARG A 51 -18.62 -3.83 -14.09
C ARG A 51 -17.57 -4.86 -13.71
N ASN A 52 -16.33 -4.42 -13.45
CA ASN A 52 -15.25 -5.30 -13.00
C ASN A 52 -14.26 -4.54 -12.12
N PRO A 53 -14.35 -4.66 -10.79
CA PRO A 53 -13.49 -3.94 -9.86
C PRO A 53 -11.99 -4.29 -10.00
N TRP A 54 -11.67 -5.48 -10.50
CA TRP A 54 -10.29 -5.99 -10.64
C TRP A 54 -9.67 -5.75 -12.02
N ALA A 55 -10.44 -5.22 -12.98
CA ALA A 55 -9.88 -4.79 -14.27
C ALA A 55 -8.81 -3.70 -14.07
N LEU A 56 -7.91 -3.54 -15.04
CA LEU A 56 -7.04 -2.35 -15.04
C LEU A 56 -7.87 -1.13 -15.48
N PRO A 57 -7.55 0.07 -14.97
CA PRO A 57 -8.21 1.30 -15.37
C PRO A 57 -8.09 1.52 -16.89
N GLU A 58 -9.21 1.78 -17.57
CA GLU A 58 -9.22 2.10 -19.00
C GLU A 58 -8.58 3.48 -19.26
N GLY A 59 -8.64 4.36 -18.27
CA GLY A 59 -8.05 5.68 -18.30
C GLY A 59 -7.91 6.28 -16.89
N PHE A 60 -7.46 7.53 -16.82
CA PHE A 60 -7.33 8.24 -15.56
C PHE A 60 -8.51 9.19 -15.39
N TYR A 61 -9.48 8.80 -14.57
CA TYR A 61 -10.71 9.56 -14.31
C TYR A 61 -10.52 10.52 -13.13
N PHE A 62 -9.93 11.68 -13.40
CA PHE A 62 -9.63 12.66 -12.35
C PHE A 62 -10.87 13.31 -11.71
N GLN A 63 -12.03 13.19 -12.35
CA GLN A 63 -13.28 13.75 -11.84
C GLN A 63 -13.64 13.23 -10.44
N ASN A 64 -13.28 11.98 -10.09
CA ASN A 64 -13.48 11.45 -8.74
C ASN A 64 -12.82 12.30 -7.65
N PHE A 65 -11.65 12.89 -7.94
CA PHE A 65 -10.94 13.74 -6.99
C PHE A 65 -11.59 15.12 -6.88
N ILE A 66 -12.06 15.68 -8.00
CA ILE A 66 -12.80 16.95 -8.02
C ILE A 66 -14.11 16.78 -7.26
N ASP A 67 -14.88 15.74 -7.55
CA ASP A 67 -16.14 15.42 -6.88
C ASP A 67 -15.95 15.18 -5.38
N ALA A 68 -14.89 14.47 -4.99
CA ALA A 68 -14.57 14.30 -3.57
C ALA A 68 -14.27 15.66 -2.90
N TRP A 69 -13.50 16.53 -3.56
CA TRP A 69 -13.13 17.81 -2.99
C TRP A 69 -14.32 18.78 -2.85
N GLU A 70 -15.13 18.90 -3.91
CA GLU A 70 -16.22 19.86 -4.01
C GLU A 70 -17.54 19.30 -3.45
N SER A 71 -17.93 18.09 -3.86
CA SER A 71 -19.24 17.52 -3.52
C SER A 71 -19.25 16.79 -2.19
N ALA A 72 -18.13 16.15 -1.80
CA ALA A 72 -18.02 15.44 -0.51
C ALA A 72 -17.43 16.30 0.62
N ASN A 73 -17.26 17.61 0.39
CA ASN A 73 -16.77 18.57 1.38
C ASN A 73 -15.44 18.15 2.07
N MET A 74 -14.55 17.49 1.32
CA MET A 74 -13.30 16.94 1.86
C MET A 74 -12.38 18.02 2.42
N GLY A 75 -12.46 19.25 1.91
CA GLY A 75 -11.72 20.39 2.45
C GLY A 75 -12.04 20.67 3.93
N SER A 76 -13.33 20.67 4.30
CA SER A 76 -13.74 20.82 5.71
C SER A 76 -13.25 19.66 6.57
N TYR A 77 -13.35 18.42 6.10
CA TYR A 77 -12.88 17.25 6.85
C TYR A 77 -11.36 17.26 7.07
N MET A 78 -10.60 17.68 6.06
CA MET A 78 -9.15 17.82 6.17
C MET A 78 -8.78 18.88 7.21
N LEU A 79 -9.40 20.06 7.16
CA LEU A 79 -9.13 21.14 8.12
C LEU A 79 -9.53 20.75 9.55
N ASN A 80 -10.68 20.10 9.73
CA ASN A 80 -11.11 19.59 11.04
C ASN A 80 -10.19 18.51 11.62
N SER A 81 -9.42 17.82 10.78
CA SER A 81 -8.46 16.81 11.24
C SER A 81 -7.12 17.41 11.66
N VAL A 82 -6.79 18.61 11.16
CA VAL A 82 -5.53 19.31 11.43
C VAL A 82 -5.62 20.21 12.67
N LEU A 83 -6.79 20.82 12.90
CA LEU A 83 -7.07 21.68 14.05
C LEU A 83 -7.43 20.86 15.30
#